data_AF-A0A853SR13-F1
#
_entry.id   AF-A0A853SR13-F1
#
_cell.length_a   1.000
_cell.length_b   1.000
_cell.length_c   1.000
_cell.angle_alpha   90.00
_cell.angle_beta   90.00
_cell.angle_gamma   90.00
#
_symmetry.space_group_name_H-M   'P 1'
#
loop_
_entity.id
_entity.type
_entity.pdbx_description
1 polymer ?
#
loop_
_entity_poly.entity_id
_entity_poly.type
_entity_poly.pdbx_seq_one_letter_code
_entity_poly.pdbx_strand_id
1 'polypeptide(L)'
;MSTHPSQNGRYEISVCGLDLMLRPVLIYDETPTGMQIAEVAGFAPTPQITVLQWLAHGLEDIRPTETVSIRGEMNRFIVAESDGSWRMIIDGIRYDWPASRIPVSVVRTLAAVPANKGIFLVDPDRGEVLLSEGTELDLSPRGSENLVTRLPTWKLNVQGVTLTIDTPVIKVRKALELAGVSTDQGWHIYLIVEGHNKREMGLDDDIDLTTPGIEKLRLTPKDVDNGEAASSVVRQFRLLPADETYLDSAYPGWQAIVENARQWLLLPEYKMPAGYTQNVVSLAIEVPPTYPMAQIDMFYLFPAGLLSTGVPIPATEASEMIQGKQHQRWSRHRSGRSVWRPGVDNVMTHIALVESALMKEVQ
;
A
#
# COMPACT_ATOMS: atom_id res chain seq x y z
N MET A 1 -2.19 46.67 62.18
CA MET A 1 -2.70 46.24 60.86
C MET A 1 -2.11 44.84 60.63
N SER A 2 -2.63 43.78 61.25
CA SER A 2 -3.82 43.03 60.83
C SER A 2 -3.87 42.84 59.32
N THR A 3 -3.05 41.93 58.80
CA THR A 3 -3.33 41.21 57.56
C THR A 3 -3.65 39.77 57.94
N HIS A 4 -4.91 39.42 57.79
CA HIS A 4 -5.46 38.09 58.03
C HIS A 4 -4.72 37.02 57.21
N PRO A 5 -4.41 35.83 57.75
CA PRO A 5 -4.12 34.66 56.93
C PRO A 5 -5.46 34.21 56.34
N SER A 6 -5.80 34.70 55.15
CA SER A 6 -7.04 34.33 54.48
C SER A 6 -6.85 33.00 53.73
N GLN A 7 -7.47 31.98 54.32
CA GLN A 7 -7.75 30.61 53.84
C GLN A 7 -6.58 29.61 53.84
N ASN A 8 -6.66 28.65 54.77
CA ASN A 8 -6.09 27.29 54.61
C ASN A 8 -6.78 26.64 53.39
N GLY A 9 -6.41 27.06 52.20
CA GLY A 9 -6.83 26.42 50.97
C GLY A 9 -6.16 25.06 50.92
N ARG A 10 -6.95 24.00 51.11
CA ARG A 10 -6.53 22.66 50.69
C ARG A 10 -6.77 22.61 49.19
N TYR A 11 -5.69 22.57 48.43
CA TYR A 11 -5.74 22.39 46.99
C TYR A 11 -5.65 20.91 46.68
N GLU A 12 -6.51 20.45 45.79
CA GLU A 12 -6.43 19.09 45.28
C GLU A 12 -5.50 19.07 44.07
N ILE A 13 -4.50 18.19 44.14
CA ILE A 13 -3.65 17.84 43.01
C ILE A 13 -3.80 16.34 42.74
N SER A 14 -3.55 15.92 41.51
CA SER A 14 -3.51 14.50 41.16
C SER A 14 -2.06 14.04 41.05
N VAL A 15 -1.71 12.98 41.77
CA VAL A 15 -0.39 12.34 41.70
C VAL A 15 -0.52 10.92 41.16
N CYS A 16 0.49 10.42 40.46
CA CYS A 16 0.57 9.05 39.97
C CYS A 16 2.02 8.56 39.94
N GLY A 17 2.20 7.24 39.80
CA GLY A 17 3.49 6.63 39.52
C GLY A 17 3.70 6.40 38.03
N LEU A 18 4.59 5.46 37.69
CA LEU A 18 4.91 5.08 36.31
C LEU A 18 3.73 4.42 35.56
N ASP A 19 2.69 4.00 36.27
CA ASP A 19 1.45 3.41 35.73
C ASP A 19 0.41 4.45 35.30
N LEU A 20 0.65 5.73 35.62
CA LEU A 20 -0.28 6.85 35.40
C LEU A 20 -1.65 6.69 36.09
N MET A 21 -1.74 5.87 37.13
CA MET A 21 -2.95 5.78 37.94
C MET A 21 -3.07 7.01 38.84
N LEU A 22 -3.82 8.02 38.36
CA LEU A 22 -4.04 9.28 39.08
C LEU A 22 -4.83 9.03 40.36
N ARG A 23 -4.30 9.56 41.47
CA ARG A 23 -5.00 9.66 42.75
C ARG A 23 -4.98 11.10 43.26
N PRO A 24 -6.10 11.60 43.80
CA PRO A 24 -6.15 12.93 44.39
C PRO A 24 -5.38 12.94 45.72
N VAL A 25 -4.63 14.01 45.97
CA VAL A 25 -3.99 14.33 47.25
C VAL A 25 -4.16 15.81 47.56
N LEU A 26 -4.10 16.15 48.84
CA LEU A 26 -4.29 17.52 49.32
C LEU A 26 -2.95 18.15 49.65
N ILE A 27 -2.76 19.39 49.18
CA ILE A 27 -1.61 20.22 49.48
C ILE A 27 -2.06 21.59 49.97
N TYR A 28 -1.27 22.22 50.84
CA TYR A 28 -1.63 23.47 51.52
C TYR A 28 -0.92 24.70 50.93
N ASP A 29 -0.15 24.51 49.88
CA ASP A 29 0.65 25.52 49.19
C ASP A 29 0.12 25.67 47.76
N GLU A 30 -0.10 26.90 47.30
CA GLU A 30 -0.50 27.19 45.91
C GLU A 30 0.68 27.19 44.93
N THR A 31 1.89 27.20 45.48
CA THR A 31 3.16 27.22 44.75
C THR A 31 4.11 26.14 45.26
N PRO A 32 3.65 24.86 45.37
CA PRO A 32 4.45 23.84 46.01
C PRO A 32 5.76 23.59 45.26
N THR A 33 6.79 23.24 46.02
CA THR A 33 8.04 22.74 45.47
C THR A 33 7.89 21.31 44.97
N GLY A 34 8.79 20.87 44.10
CA GLY A 34 8.90 19.45 43.73
C GLY A 34 8.97 18.54 44.97
N MET A 35 9.71 18.93 46.01
CA MET A 35 9.79 18.18 47.26
C MET A 35 8.44 18.09 47.99
N GLN A 36 7.69 19.19 48.10
CA GLN A 36 6.36 19.15 48.71
C GLN A 36 5.40 18.24 47.95
N ILE A 37 5.48 18.21 46.62
CA ILE A 37 4.69 17.29 45.77
C ILE A 37 5.08 15.83 46.04
N ALA A 38 6.38 15.54 46.13
CA ALA A 38 6.87 14.20 46.44
C ALA A 38 6.41 13.71 47.83
N GLU A 39 6.44 14.58 48.84
CA GLU A 39 6.00 14.26 50.20
C GLU A 39 4.50 13.93 50.27
N VAL A 40 3.63 14.73 49.62
CA VAL A 40 2.18 14.42 49.58
C VAL A 40 1.87 13.19 48.71
N ALA A 41 2.77 12.85 47.77
CA ALA A 41 2.76 11.58 47.06
C ALA A 41 3.28 10.41 47.92
N GLY A 42 3.71 10.63 49.16
CA GLY A 42 4.09 9.58 50.10
C GLY A 42 5.55 9.11 49.98
N PHE A 43 6.39 9.85 49.27
CA PHE A 43 7.81 9.57 49.17
C PHE A 43 8.58 10.29 50.29
N ALA A 44 9.64 9.65 50.79
CA ALA A 44 10.56 10.27 51.74
C ALA A 44 11.51 11.23 51.00
N PRO A 45 12.00 12.32 51.61
CA PRO A 45 12.85 13.31 50.95
C PRO A 45 14.27 12.78 50.66
N THR A 46 14.39 11.92 49.65
CA THR A 46 15.66 11.37 49.16
C THR A 46 16.10 12.11 47.89
N PRO A 47 17.41 12.12 47.55
CA PRO A 47 17.89 12.76 46.33
C PRO A 47 17.52 12.00 45.04
N GLN A 48 16.82 10.86 45.14
CA GLN A 48 16.53 9.94 44.04
C GLN A 48 15.05 9.99 43.63
N ILE A 49 14.39 11.14 43.81
CA ILE A 49 12.99 11.31 43.41
C ILE A 49 12.93 12.24 42.22
N THR A 50 12.25 11.79 41.18
CA THR A 50 11.85 12.60 40.05
C THR A 50 10.39 13.00 40.20
N VAL A 51 10.12 14.29 39.99
CA VAL A 51 8.78 14.85 39.94
C VAL A 51 8.58 15.45 38.56
N LEU A 52 7.63 14.92 37.80
CA LEU A 52 7.28 15.44 36.49
C LEU A 52 5.89 16.06 36.52
N GLN A 53 5.74 17.27 35.96
CA GLN A 53 4.44 17.83 35.67
C GLN A 53 3.89 17.25 34.36
N TRP A 54 2.67 16.73 34.40
CA TRP A 54 1.99 16.19 33.23
C TRP A 54 1.06 17.20 32.58
N LEU A 55 1.60 17.88 31.57
CA LEU A 55 0.95 18.94 30.81
C LEU A 55 0.00 18.40 29.73
N ALA A 56 -0.66 19.30 29.00
CA ALA A 56 -1.45 18.95 27.83
C ALA A 56 -0.59 18.34 26.70
N HIS A 57 0.66 18.80 26.59
CA HIS A 57 1.62 18.35 25.60
C HIS A 57 2.99 18.21 26.27
N GLY A 58 3.42 16.99 26.57
CA GLY A 58 4.73 16.73 27.16
C GLY A 58 4.77 16.63 28.68
N LEU A 59 5.98 16.46 29.19
CA LEU A 59 6.33 16.35 30.60
C LEU A 59 7.43 17.36 30.91
N GLU A 60 7.34 17.99 32.08
CA GLU A 60 8.37 18.91 32.58
C GLU A 60 8.91 18.41 33.92
N ASP A 61 10.23 18.36 34.07
CA ASP A 61 10.90 18.04 35.33
C ASP A 61 10.80 19.22 36.30
N ILE A 62 10.32 18.95 37.52
CA ILE A 62 10.28 19.91 38.61
C ILE A 62 11.37 19.53 39.61
N ARG A 63 12.36 20.40 39.76
CA ARG A 63 13.44 20.17 40.72
C ARG A 63 12.90 20.19 42.16
N PRO A 64 13.58 19.52 43.11
CA PRO A 64 13.15 19.48 44.52
C PRO A 64 12.84 20.85 45.15
N THR A 65 13.58 21.90 44.77
CA THR A 65 13.42 23.27 45.30
C THR A 65 12.68 24.21 44.35
N GLU A 66 12.30 23.75 43.16
CA GLU A 66 11.57 24.54 42.17
C GLU A 66 10.08 24.56 42.51
N THR A 67 9.47 25.74 42.48
CA THR A 67 8.06 25.95 42.79
C THR A 67 7.21 25.92 41.51
N VAL A 68 6.06 25.26 41.56
CA VAL A 68 5.08 25.25 40.45
C VAL A 68 3.75 25.84 40.91
N SER A 69 3.10 26.66 40.09
CA SER A 69 1.76 27.18 40.40
C SER A 69 0.69 26.13 40.15
N ILE A 70 -0.15 25.85 41.15
CA ILE A 70 -1.30 24.91 41.05
C ILE A 70 -2.65 25.62 40.93
N ARG A 71 -2.66 26.91 40.55
CA ARG A 71 -3.89 27.68 40.29
C ARG A 71 -4.53 27.37 38.92
N GLY A 72 -3.84 26.61 38.07
CA GLY A 72 -4.31 26.21 36.73
C GLY A 72 -5.15 24.94 36.73
N GLU A 73 -5.64 24.54 35.56
CA GLU A 73 -6.51 23.37 35.40
C GLU A 73 -5.75 22.02 35.39
N MET A 74 -4.43 22.04 35.17
CA MET A 74 -3.61 20.83 34.95
C MET A 74 -2.66 20.59 36.13
N ASN A 75 -3.21 20.14 37.26
CA ASN A 75 -2.45 19.81 38.48
C ASN A 75 -2.15 18.31 38.57
N ARG A 76 -1.53 17.75 37.52
CA ARG A 76 -1.18 16.33 37.45
C ARG A 76 0.32 16.15 37.54
N PHE A 77 0.76 15.28 38.43
CA PHE A 77 2.18 15.03 38.69
C PHE A 77 2.48 13.54 38.67
N ILE A 78 3.63 13.19 38.09
CA ILE A 78 4.19 11.85 38.14
C ILE A 78 5.34 11.90 39.14
N VAL A 79 5.32 11.00 40.12
CA VAL A 79 6.37 10.90 41.14
C VAL A 79 6.90 9.48 41.14
N ALA A 80 8.22 9.35 40.96
CA ALA A 80 8.89 8.07 40.92
C ALA A 80 10.28 8.15 41.55
N GLU A 81 10.74 7.04 42.13
CA GLU A 81 12.15 6.89 42.46
C GLU A 81 12.93 6.61 41.17
N SER A 82 13.90 7.46 40.86
CA SER A 82 14.77 7.32 39.69
C SER A 82 16.08 8.06 39.88
N ASP A 83 17.15 7.51 39.30
CA ASP A 83 18.46 8.12 39.16
C ASP A 83 18.76 8.57 37.71
N GLY A 84 17.79 8.46 36.80
CA GLY A 84 17.96 8.72 35.38
C GLY A 84 16.73 9.32 34.69
N SER A 85 16.97 9.82 33.48
CA SER A 85 15.94 10.38 32.60
C SER A 85 16.19 9.87 31.19
N TRP A 86 15.22 9.16 30.63
CA TRP A 86 15.28 8.56 29.30
C TRP A 86 14.36 9.31 28.35
N ARG A 87 14.88 9.68 27.19
CA ARG A 87 14.17 10.55 26.24
C ARG A 87 13.53 9.74 25.14
N MET A 88 12.24 9.98 24.92
CA MET A 88 11.53 9.53 23.72
C MET A 88 10.95 10.73 22.96
N ILE A 89 10.70 10.56 21.67
CA ILE A 89 10.06 11.56 20.83
C ILE A 89 8.81 10.93 20.22
N ILE A 90 7.63 11.43 20.55
CA ILE A 90 6.36 10.91 20.03
C ILE A 90 5.74 11.98 19.11
N ASP A 91 5.60 11.66 17.82
CA ASP A 91 5.10 12.60 16.79
C ASP A 91 5.82 13.97 16.82
N GLY A 92 7.14 13.94 17.09
CA GLY A 92 7.98 15.15 17.18
C GLY A 92 7.98 15.86 18.53
N ILE A 93 7.14 15.44 19.49
CA ILE A 93 7.10 15.99 20.84
C ILE A 93 8.04 15.19 21.75
N ARG A 94 8.91 15.91 22.47
CA ARG A 94 9.87 15.31 23.41
C ARG A 94 9.17 14.97 24.73
N TYR A 95 9.44 13.76 25.22
CA TYR A 95 9.09 13.30 26.56
C TYR A 95 10.35 12.78 27.25
N ASP A 96 10.62 13.27 28.45
CA ASP A 96 11.65 12.73 29.31
C ASP A 96 10.96 11.88 30.39
N TRP A 97 11.29 10.59 30.45
CA TRP A 97 10.63 9.60 31.29
C TRP A 97 11.60 9.07 32.37
N PRO A 98 11.15 8.85 33.62
CA PRO A 98 12.05 8.55 34.74
C PRO A 98 12.32 7.05 34.90
N ALA A 99 12.14 6.23 33.86
CA ALA A 99 12.51 4.82 33.88
C ALA A 99 13.06 4.37 32.53
N SER A 100 13.95 3.37 32.53
CA SER A 100 14.52 2.81 31.30
C SER A 100 13.53 1.94 30.52
N ARG A 101 12.38 1.61 31.11
CA ARG A 101 11.28 0.89 30.45
C ARG A 101 9.98 1.65 30.62
N ILE A 102 9.14 1.60 29.59
CA ILE A 102 7.81 2.22 29.61
C ILE A 102 6.79 1.29 28.96
N PRO A 103 5.66 0.98 29.61
CA PRO A 103 4.57 0.25 28.97
C PRO A 103 4.01 1.02 27.77
N VAL A 104 3.68 0.32 26.70
CA VAL A 104 3.10 0.94 25.49
C VAL A 104 1.77 1.64 25.80
N SER A 105 0.99 1.11 26.75
CA SER A 105 -0.23 1.75 27.26
C SER A 105 0.03 3.12 27.94
N VAL A 106 1.18 3.27 28.60
CA VAL A 106 1.61 4.55 29.22
C VAL A 106 2.01 5.54 28.13
N VAL A 107 2.79 5.12 27.12
CA VAL A 107 3.12 5.93 25.93
C VAL A 107 1.84 6.47 25.27
N ARG A 108 0.86 5.58 25.05
CA ARG A 108 -0.46 5.92 24.50
C ARG A 108 -1.16 7.01 25.30
N THR A 109 -1.15 6.86 26.62
CA THR A 109 -1.83 7.79 27.53
C THR A 109 -1.12 9.15 27.56
N LEU A 110 0.22 9.18 27.65
CA LEU A 110 1.01 10.41 27.67
C LEU A 110 0.81 11.27 26.41
N ALA A 111 0.86 10.63 25.24
CA ALA A 111 0.70 11.31 23.96
C ALA A 111 -0.76 11.40 23.47
N ALA A 112 -1.72 11.04 24.33
CA ALA A 112 -3.15 11.04 24.01
C ALA A 112 -3.49 10.32 22.68
N VAL A 113 -2.82 9.19 22.41
CA VAL A 113 -2.93 8.48 21.14
C VAL A 113 -4.28 7.75 21.06
N PRO A 114 -5.15 8.06 20.08
CA PRO A 114 -6.44 7.39 19.92
C PRO A 114 -6.29 5.87 19.80
N ALA A 115 -7.24 5.11 20.37
CA ALA A 115 -7.18 3.64 20.40
C ALA A 115 -7.13 2.99 19.00
N ASN A 116 -7.59 3.68 17.95
CA ASN A 116 -7.54 3.21 16.57
C ASN A 116 -6.18 3.46 15.87
N LYS A 117 -5.25 4.18 16.50
CA LYS A 117 -3.89 4.38 15.99
C LYS A 117 -2.91 3.38 16.61
N GLY A 118 -2.02 2.87 15.77
CA GLY A 118 -0.82 2.14 16.19
C GLY A 118 0.28 3.12 16.60
N ILE A 119 1.15 2.64 17.50
CA ILE A 119 2.37 3.34 17.92
C ILE A 119 3.54 2.56 17.32
N PHE A 120 4.37 3.22 16.52
CA PHE A 120 5.47 2.57 15.81
C PHE A 120 6.79 3.14 16.29
N LEU A 121 7.75 2.27 16.61
CA LEU A 121 9.14 2.63 16.82
C LEU A 121 9.83 2.76 15.47
N VAL A 122 10.47 3.91 15.21
CA VAL A 122 11.28 4.14 14.03
C VAL A 122 12.69 3.61 14.30
N ASP A 123 12.92 2.37 13.89
CA ASP A 123 14.23 1.71 13.97
C ASP A 123 15.05 2.04 12.71
N PRO A 124 16.30 2.53 12.83
CA PRO A 124 17.13 2.88 11.68
C PRO A 124 17.40 1.73 10.70
N ASP A 125 17.46 0.49 11.20
CA ASP A 125 17.79 -0.70 10.41
C ASP A 125 16.54 -1.43 9.93
N ARG A 126 15.46 -1.44 10.74
CA ARG A 126 14.24 -2.21 10.50
C ARG A 126 13.07 -1.37 9.96
N GLY A 127 13.21 -0.05 9.94
CA GLY A 127 12.12 0.88 9.63
C GLY A 127 11.10 0.97 10.77
N GLU A 128 9.82 1.17 10.44
CA GLU A 128 8.75 1.31 11.43
C GLU A 128 8.30 -0.06 11.99
N VAL A 129 8.50 -0.27 13.28
CA VAL A 129 8.09 -1.48 14.01
C VAL A 129 6.89 -1.16 14.89
N LEU A 130 5.76 -1.87 14.68
CA LEU A 130 4.56 -1.71 15.51
C LEU A 130 4.80 -2.20 16.94
N LEU A 131 4.47 -1.38 17.93
CA LEU A 131 4.51 -1.72 19.35
C LEU A 131 3.14 -2.26 19.80
N SER A 132 3.15 -3.37 20.55
CA SER A 132 1.92 -4.01 21.05
C SER A 132 1.51 -3.47 22.42
N GLU A 133 0.22 -3.25 22.68
CA GLU A 133 -0.29 -2.66 23.94
C GLU A 133 0.16 -3.37 25.23
N GLY A 134 0.36 -4.69 25.18
CA GLY A 134 0.80 -5.49 26.33
C GLY A 134 2.31 -5.59 26.50
N THR A 135 3.08 -4.78 25.77
CA THR A 135 4.55 -4.82 25.80
C THR A 135 5.13 -3.56 26.43
N GLU A 136 6.41 -3.62 26.78
CA GLU A 136 7.18 -2.47 27.24
C GLU A 136 8.23 -2.10 26.20
N LEU A 137 8.42 -0.80 26.01
CA LEU A 137 9.50 -0.22 25.24
C LEU A 137 10.73 -0.04 26.15
N ASP A 138 11.88 -0.54 25.70
CA ASP A 138 13.18 -0.33 26.34
C ASP A 138 13.82 0.96 25.78
N LEU A 139 14.02 1.95 26.65
CA LEU A 139 14.60 3.26 26.34
C LEU A 139 16.11 3.31 26.62
N SER A 140 16.72 2.22 27.09
CA SER A 140 18.16 2.16 27.39
C SER A 140 19.09 2.31 26.17
N PRO A 141 18.73 1.87 24.95
CA PRO A 141 19.58 2.03 23.78
C PRO A 141 19.92 3.52 23.47
N ARG A 142 21.12 3.77 22.97
CA ARG A 142 21.55 5.13 22.59
C ARG A 142 21.04 5.45 21.18
N GLY A 143 20.11 6.40 21.01
CA GLY A 143 19.80 6.85 19.65
C GLY A 143 18.48 7.54 19.37
N SER A 144 17.59 7.73 20.36
CA SER A 144 16.25 8.31 20.20
C SER A 144 15.22 7.28 19.76
N GLU A 145 14.37 6.91 20.70
CA GLU A 145 13.12 6.19 20.47
C GLU A 145 12.14 7.17 19.83
N ASN A 146 12.33 7.38 18.53
CA ASN A 146 11.40 8.11 17.69
C ASN A 146 10.18 7.21 17.49
N LEU A 147 9.04 7.69 17.99
CA LEU A 147 7.76 7.03 17.94
C LEU A 147 6.85 7.84 17.02
N VAL A 148 6.18 7.16 16.10
CA VAL A 148 5.19 7.76 15.20
C VAL A 148 3.83 7.11 15.42
N THR A 149 2.77 7.92 15.41
CA THR A 149 1.40 7.45 15.59
C THR A 149 0.58 7.63 14.32
N ARG A 150 0.07 6.51 13.79
CA ARG A 150 -0.75 6.53 12.59
C ARG A 150 -1.80 5.44 12.62
N LEU A 151 -2.80 5.57 11.76
CA LEU A 151 -3.68 4.46 11.48
C LEU A 151 -2.82 3.29 10.98
N PRO A 152 -2.92 2.11 11.62
CA PRO A 152 -2.18 0.95 11.16
C PRO A 152 -2.58 0.63 9.72
N THR A 153 -1.60 0.27 8.91
CA THR A 153 -1.84 -0.18 7.55
C THR A 153 -1.25 -1.56 7.35
N TRP A 154 -2.02 -2.42 6.69
CA TRP A 154 -1.66 -3.80 6.40
C TRP A 154 -1.48 -3.96 4.89
N LYS A 155 -0.52 -4.81 4.52
CA LYS A 155 -0.30 -5.17 3.13
C LYS A 155 -0.94 -6.52 2.87
N LEU A 156 -1.70 -6.62 1.78
CA LEU A 156 -2.26 -7.88 1.30
C LEU A 156 -1.96 -8.00 -0.19
N ASN A 157 -1.26 -9.05 -0.60
CA ASN A 157 -1.05 -9.32 -2.02
C ASN A 157 -2.22 -10.17 -2.55
N VAL A 158 -2.99 -9.64 -3.50
CA VAL A 158 -4.08 -10.33 -4.17
C VAL A 158 -3.65 -10.59 -5.60
N GLN A 159 -3.32 -11.84 -5.94
CA GLN A 159 -2.89 -12.24 -7.28
C GLN A 159 -1.76 -11.37 -7.89
N GLY A 160 -0.79 -10.97 -7.08
CA GLY A 160 0.32 -10.11 -7.50
C GLY A 160 0.10 -8.62 -7.24
N VAL A 161 -1.15 -8.17 -7.05
CA VAL A 161 -1.47 -6.77 -6.70
C VAL A 161 -1.31 -6.58 -5.19
N THR A 162 -0.44 -5.66 -4.75
CA THR A 162 -0.26 -5.38 -3.32
C THR A 162 -1.17 -4.25 -2.88
N LEU A 163 -2.19 -4.57 -2.09
CA LEU A 163 -3.09 -3.62 -1.48
C LEU A 163 -2.51 -3.06 -0.18
N THR A 164 -2.82 -1.80 0.11
CA THR A 164 -2.60 -1.19 1.43
C THR A 164 -3.96 -0.93 2.06
N ILE A 165 -4.23 -1.57 3.19
CA ILE A 165 -5.54 -1.62 3.85
C ILE A 165 -5.38 -0.98 5.23
N ASP A 166 -6.32 -0.13 5.63
CA ASP A 166 -6.30 0.64 6.88
C ASP A 166 -7.20 0.06 7.98
N THR A 167 -7.75 -1.12 7.74
CA THR A 167 -8.60 -1.88 8.66
C THR A 167 -7.97 -3.25 8.96
N PRO A 168 -8.02 -3.73 10.22
CA PRO A 168 -7.38 -4.98 10.61
C PRO A 168 -8.07 -6.21 10.02
N VAL A 169 -9.28 -6.06 9.49
CA VAL A 169 -10.06 -7.14 8.89
C VAL A 169 -10.66 -6.62 7.59
N ILE A 170 -10.54 -7.40 6.53
CA ILE A 170 -11.16 -7.08 5.22
C ILE A 170 -11.94 -8.29 4.71
N LYS A 171 -13.11 -8.06 4.11
CA LYS A 171 -13.83 -9.12 3.39
C LYS A 171 -13.09 -9.53 2.13
N VAL A 172 -13.08 -10.82 1.83
CA VAL A 172 -12.49 -11.37 0.59
C VAL A 172 -13.03 -10.66 -0.65
N ARG A 173 -14.35 -10.48 -0.77
CA ARG A 173 -14.99 -9.73 -1.86
C ARG A 173 -14.42 -8.32 -2.00
N LYS A 174 -14.26 -7.61 -0.88
CA LYS A 174 -13.74 -6.24 -0.89
C LYS A 174 -12.27 -6.19 -1.29
N ALA A 175 -11.46 -7.14 -0.82
CA ALA A 175 -10.07 -7.28 -1.23
C ALA A 175 -9.95 -7.54 -2.74
N LEU A 176 -10.82 -8.36 -3.32
CA LEU A 176 -10.85 -8.62 -4.77
C LEU A 176 -11.22 -7.38 -5.57
N GLU A 177 -12.28 -6.67 -5.18
CA GLU A 177 -12.68 -5.40 -5.80
C GLU A 177 -11.54 -4.37 -5.81
N LEU A 178 -10.86 -4.20 -4.67
CA LEU A 178 -9.73 -3.27 -4.55
C LEU A 178 -8.53 -3.70 -5.41
N ALA A 179 -8.38 -5.00 -5.66
CA ALA A 179 -7.36 -5.55 -6.55
C ALA A 179 -7.76 -5.54 -8.04
N GLY A 180 -8.96 -5.06 -8.37
CA GLY A 180 -9.49 -5.07 -9.74
C GLY A 180 -9.87 -6.47 -10.23
N VAL A 181 -10.08 -7.43 -9.32
CA VAL A 181 -10.49 -8.79 -9.67
C VAL A 181 -12.01 -8.91 -9.62
N SER A 182 -12.58 -9.39 -10.72
CA SER A 182 -14.03 -9.60 -10.81
C SER A 182 -14.50 -10.73 -9.90
N THR A 183 -15.60 -10.50 -9.17
CA THR A 183 -16.18 -11.45 -8.19
C THR A 183 -17.36 -12.25 -8.74
N ASP A 184 -17.68 -12.06 -10.03
CA ASP A 184 -18.68 -12.81 -10.80
C ASP A 184 -18.17 -14.16 -11.32
N GLN A 185 -16.85 -14.33 -11.41
CA GLN A 185 -16.20 -15.57 -11.81
C GLN A 185 -16.07 -16.51 -10.61
N GLY A 186 -16.37 -17.80 -10.81
CA GLY A 186 -16.23 -18.82 -9.77
C GLY A 186 -14.76 -19.05 -9.41
N TRP A 187 -14.31 -18.53 -8.26
CA TRP A 187 -12.94 -18.70 -7.77
C TRP A 187 -12.86 -19.70 -6.61
N HIS A 188 -11.87 -20.59 -6.64
CA HIS A 188 -11.22 -21.11 -5.44
C HIS A 188 -10.28 -20.02 -4.91
N ILE A 189 -10.49 -19.63 -3.67
CA ILE A 189 -9.76 -18.53 -3.03
C ILE A 189 -8.96 -19.13 -1.90
N TYR A 190 -7.64 -18.95 -1.92
CA TYR A 190 -6.74 -19.48 -0.91
C TYR A 190 -5.99 -18.34 -0.23
N LEU A 191 -6.11 -18.25 1.08
CA LEU A 191 -5.26 -17.41 1.91
C LEU A 191 -3.99 -18.18 2.27
N ILE A 192 -2.85 -17.54 2.06
CA ILE A 192 -1.51 -18.05 2.35
C ILE A 192 -0.88 -17.16 3.40
N VAL A 193 -0.51 -17.77 4.53
CA VAL A 193 0.18 -17.14 5.66
C VAL A 193 1.47 -17.92 5.89
N GLU A 194 2.57 -17.20 6.08
CA GLU A 194 3.90 -17.75 6.33
C GLU A 194 3.84 -18.76 7.49
N GLY A 195 4.44 -19.93 7.29
CA GLY A 195 4.45 -21.00 8.29
C GLY A 195 3.11 -21.74 8.49
N HIS A 196 2.05 -21.40 7.75
CA HIS A 196 0.74 -22.03 7.86
C HIS A 196 0.32 -22.74 6.56
N ASN A 197 -0.58 -23.72 6.69
CA ASN A 197 -1.20 -24.35 5.53
C ASN A 197 -2.13 -23.39 4.80
N LYS A 198 -2.23 -23.54 3.48
CA LYS A 198 -3.15 -22.77 2.63
C LYS A 198 -4.59 -23.00 3.13
N ARG A 199 -5.34 -21.91 3.34
CA ARG A 199 -6.73 -21.96 3.80
C ARG A 199 -7.66 -21.54 2.68
N GLU A 200 -8.58 -22.41 2.29
CA GLU A 200 -9.64 -22.04 1.35
C GLU A 200 -10.63 -21.07 2.01
N MET A 201 -11.12 -20.08 1.26
CA MET A 201 -12.03 -19.04 1.74
C MET A 201 -13.17 -18.80 0.74
N GLY A 202 -14.32 -18.35 1.24
CA GLY A 202 -15.45 -17.82 0.49
C GLY A 202 -15.36 -16.31 0.27
N LEU A 203 -16.17 -15.77 -0.64
CA LEU A 203 -16.21 -14.33 -0.94
C LEU A 203 -16.63 -13.46 0.25
N ASP A 204 -17.48 -13.99 1.12
CA ASP A 204 -18.04 -13.23 2.25
C ASP A 204 -17.26 -13.46 3.56
N ASP A 205 -16.21 -14.28 3.51
CA ASP A 205 -15.32 -14.53 4.64
C ASP A 205 -14.46 -13.30 4.96
N ASP A 206 -14.11 -13.20 6.24
CA ASP A 206 -13.26 -12.14 6.77
C ASP A 206 -11.80 -12.59 6.78
N ILE A 207 -10.92 -11.75 6.23
CA ILE A 207 -9.46 -11.89 6.30
C ILE A 207 -8.99 -11.03 7.46
N ASP A 208 -8.56 -11.67 8.55
CA ASP A 208 -7.81 -11.00 9.62
C ASP A 208 -6.39 -10.70 9.13
N LEU A 209 -6.03 -9.42 9.08
CA LEU A 209 -4.74 -8.90 8.64
C LEU A 209 -3.73 -8.74 9.77
N THR A 210 -4.13 -8.97 11.03
CA THR A 210 -3.26 -8.83 12.20
C THR A 210 -2.34 -10.03 12.42
N THR A 211 -2.61 -11.15 11.74
CA THR A 211 -1.77 -12.35 11.85
C THR A 211 -0.37 -12.07 11.23
N PRO A 212 0.73 -12.25 11.98
CA PRO A 212 2.07 -12.09 11.43
C PRO A 212 2.32 -13.05 10.26
N GLY A 213 2.95 -12.56 9.19
CA GLY A 213 3.28 -13.38 8.03
C GLY A 213 2.15 -13.55 7.02
N ILE A 214 1.11 -12.71 6.98
CA ILE A 214 0.13 -12.78 5.88
C ILE A 214 0.78 -12.35 4.58
N GLU A 215 0.84 -13.28 3.64
CA GLU A 215 1.56 -13.08 2.40
C GLU A 215 0.60 -12.74 1.26
N LYS A 216 -0.36 -13.64 0.98
CA LYS A 216 -1.04 -13.68 -0.33
C LYS A 216 -2.46 -14.24 -0.27
N LEU A 217 -3.36 -13.61 -1.01
CA LEU A 217 -4.64 -14.16 -1.44
C LEU A 217 -4.49 -14.65 -2.90
N ARG A 218 -4.54 -15.96 -3.10
CA ARG A 218 -4.39 -16.61 -4.41
C ARG A 218 -5.73 -17.12 -4.90
N LEU A 219 -6.04 -16.84 -6.15
CA LEU A 219 -7.27 -17.32 -6.79
C LEU A 219 -6.92 -18.38 -7.82
N THR A 220 -7.78 -19.37 -7.95
CA THR A 220 -7.72 -20.39 -8.99
C THR A 220 -9.14 -20.62 -9.46
N PRO A 221 -9.44 -20.64 -10.76
CA PRO A 221 -10.81 -20.90 -11.22
C PRO A 221 -11.36 -22.21 -10.63
N LYS A 222 -12.59 -22.19 -10.09
CA LYS A 222 -13.40 -23.40 -9.84
C LYS A 222 -13.79 -23.96 -11.21
N ASP A 223 -13.66 -25.26 -11.41
CA ASP A 223 -13.60 -25.93 -12.72
C ASP A 223 -14.43 -25.32 -13.86
N VAL A 224 -13.78 -25.28 -15.03
CA VAL A 224 -14.27 -24.81 -16.32
C VAL A 224 -15.15 -25.90 -16.94
N ASP A 225 -16.43 -25.62 -17.20
CA ASP A 225 -17.23 -26.42 -18.15
C ASP A 225 -18.29 -25.59 -18.91
N ASN A 226 -18.55 -26.04 -20.14
CA ASN A 226 -19.03 -25.34 -21.33
C ASN A 226 -20.51 -24.92 -21.36
N GLY A 227 -20.76 -23.75 -21.98
CA GLY A 227 -22.10 -23.29 -22.35
C GLY A 227 -22.10 -22.07 -23.29
N GLU A 228 -21.46 -22.22 -24.46
CA GLU A 228 -21.57 -21.44 -25.71
C GLU A 228 -21.33 -19.91 -25.77
N ALA A 229 -20.25 -19.61 -26.49
CA ALA A 229 -20.00 -18.46 -27.38
C ALA A 229 -19.44 -17.15 -26.80
N ALA A 230 -18.22 -17.20 -26.27
CA ALA A 230 -17.13 -16.33 -26.71
C ALA A 230 -15.79 -17.07 -26.46
N SER A 231 -15.00 -17.30 -27.50
CA SER A 231 -13.76 -18.11 -27.44
C SER A 231 -12.83 -17.66 -26.32
N SER A 232 -12.40 -18.63 -25.50
CA SER A 232 -11.26 -18.48 -24.58
C SER A 232 -10.08 -17.82 -25.31
N VAL A 233 -9.68 -16.64 -24.85
CA VAL A 233 -8.59 -15.87 -25.45
C VAL A 233 -7.28 -16.65 -25.25
N VAL A 234 -6.71 -17.15 -26.35
CA VAL A 234 -5.51 -17.99 -26.34
C VAL A 234 -4.25 -17.13 -26.18
N ARG A 235 -3.40 -17.44 -25.18
CA ARG A 235 -2.09 -16.77 -24.93
C ARG A 235 -0.96 -17.79 -24.73
N GLN A 236 -0.46 -18.37 -25.83
CA GLN A 236 0.57 -19.42 -25.88
C GLN A 236 2.00 -18.91 -25.69
N PHE A 237 2.25 -17.61 -25.89
CA PHE A 237 3.53 -16.96 -25.58
C PHE A 237 3.27 -15.63 -24.87
N ARG A 238 4.32 -15.08 -24.24
CA ARG A 238 4.28 -13.81 -23.53
C ARG A 238 4.92 -12.71 -24.37
N LEU A 239 4.34 -11.52 -24.33
CA LEU A 239 4.95 -10.30 -24.86
C LEU A 239 5.68 -9.54 -23.75
N LEU A 240 6.22 -8.35 -24.04
CA LEU A 240 6.76 -7.50 -22.98
C LEU A 240 5.63 -7.07 -22.05
N PRO A 241 5.88 -6.87 -20.74
CA PRO A 241 4.86 -6.40 -19.80
C PRO A 241 4.17 -5.10 -20.25
N ALA A 242 4.92 -4.19 -20.89
CA ALA A 242 4.38 -2.95 -21.43
C ALA A 242 3.44 -3.17 -22.63
N ASP A 243 3.72 -4.17 -23.48
CA ASP A 243 2.85 -4.54 -24.60
C ASP A 243 1.57 -5.19 -24.10
N GLU A 244 1.67 -6.15 -23.17
CA GLU A 244 0.49 -6.81 -22.60
C GLU A 244 -0.42 -5.81 -21.88
N THR A 245 0.15 -4.87 -21.12
CA THR A 245 -0.62 -3.78 -20.48
C THR A 245 -1.34 -2.90 -21.51
N TYR A 246 -0.65 -2.52 -22.60
CA TYR A 246 -1.25 -1.74 -23.69
C TYR A 246 -2.37 -2.52 -24.37
N LEU A 247 -2.13 -3.78 -24.74
CA LEU A 247 -3.08 -4.64 -25.43
C LEU A 247 -4.30 -4.99 -24.56
N ASP A 248 -4.12 -5.27 -23.28
CA ASP A 248 -5.21 -5.52 -22.34
C ASP A 248 -6.15 -4.30 -22.23
N SER A 249 -5.61 -3.09 -22.34
CA SER A 249 -6.40 -1.84 -22.30
C SER A 249 -7.06 -1.48 -23.64
N ALA A 250 -6.35 -1.64 -24.76
CA ALA A 250 -6.80 -1.15 -26.07
C ALA A 250 -7.50 -2.22 -26.91
N TYR A 251 -7.20 -3.51 -26.67
CA TYR A 251 -7.64 -4.64 -27.48
C TYR A 251 -7.93 -5.87 -26.58
N PRO A 252 -8.93 -5.83 -25.68
CA PRO A 252 -9.14 -6.85 -24.64
C PRO A 252 -9.34 -8.30 -25.15
N GLY A 253 -9.64 -8.49 -26.45
CA GLY A 253 -9.72 -9.79 -27.11
C GLY A 253 -8.44 -10.29 -27.79
N TRP A 254 -7.30 -9.63 -27.58
CA TRP A 254 -6.03 -9.97 -28.24
C TRP A 254 -5.56 -11.38 -27.89
N GLN A 255 -5.03 -12.11 -28.87
CA GLN A 255 -4.53 -13.48 -28.71
C GLN A 255 -3.04 -13.54 -29.03
N ALA A 256 -2.33 -14.42 -28.35
CA ALA A 256 -0.97 -14.82 -28.69
C ALA A 256 -0.96 -16.31 -29.01
N ILE A 257 -0.66 -16.68 -30.25
CA ILE A 257 -0.64 -18.07 -30.70
C ILE A 257 0.72 -18.44 -31.29
N VAL A 258 1.10 -19.71 -31.17
CA VAL A 258 2.24 -20.30 -31.85
C VAL A 258 1.71 -21.26 -32.90
N GLU A 259 1.94 -20.95 -34.17
CA GLU A 259 1.52 -21.77 -35.30
C GLU A 259 2.69 -21.96 -36.25
N ASN A 260 3.00 -23.20 -36.63
CA ASN A 260 4.14 -23.54 -37.49
C ASN A 260 5.47 -22.93 -37.02
N ALA A 261 5.71 -22.96 -35.70
CA ALA A 261 6.87 -22.36 -35.01
C ALA A 261 7.01 -20.83 -35.15
N ARG A 262 5.96 -20.13 -35.62
CA ARG A 262 5.89 -18.68 -35.69
C ARG A 262 4.98 -18.16 -34.58
N GLN A 263 5.33 -17.01 -34.00
CA GLN A 263 4.56 -16.37 -32.95
C GLN A 263 3.67 -15.29 -33.58
N TRP A 264 2.36 -15.38 -33.36
CA TRP A 264 1.38 -14.46 -33.91
C TRP A 264 0.61 -13.76 -32.79
N LEU A 265 0.62 -12.43 -32.84
CA LEU A 265 -0.32 -11.57 -32.11
C LEU A 265 -1.54 -11.33 -33.00
N LEU A 266 -2.73 -11.67 -32.52
CA LEU A 266 -4.00 -11.45 -33.22
C LEU A 266 -4.86 -10.45 -32.45
N LEU A 267 -5.44 -9.48 -33.16
CA LEU A 267 -6.47 -8.57 -32.67
C LEU A 267 -7.76 -8.86 -33.46
N PRO A 268 -8.65 -9.73 -32.97
CA PRO A 268 -9.79 -10.24 -33.75
C PRO A 268 -10.83 -9.18 -34.15
N GLU A 269 -10.91 -8.08 -33.38
CA GLU A 269 -11.91 -7.02 -33.54
C GLU A 269 -11.26 -5.65 -33.85
N TYR A 270 -10.23 -5.63 -34.69
CA TYR A 270 -9.55 -4.41 -35.09
C TYR A 270 -10.47 -3.52 -35.95
N LYS A 271 -10.70 -2.29 -35.52
CA LYS A 271 -11.58 -1.32 -36.20
C LYS A 271 -10.84 -0.64 -37.35
N MET A 272 -11.41 -0.71 -38.54
CA MET A 272 -10.85 -0.08 -39.74
C MET A 272 -11.30 1.38 -39.86
N PRO A 273 -10.48 2.25 -40.49
CA PRO A 273 -10.91 3.60 -40.87
C PRO A 273 -12.12 3.61 -41.81
N ALA A 274 -12.89 4.70 -41.78
CA ALA A 274 -13.95 4.92 -42.78
C ALA A 274 -13.32 5.03 -44.19
N GLY A 275 -13.92 4.36 -45.18
CA GLY A 275 -13.39 4.28 -46.56
C GLY A 275 -12.99 2.86 -46.98
N TYR A 276 -12.92 1.93 -46.03
CA TYR A 276 -12.85 0.49 -46.32
C TYR A 276 -14.25 -0.13 -46.38
N THR A 277 -14.38 -1.24 -47.11
CA THR A 277 -15.63 -2.02 -47.20
C THR A 277 -15.90 -2.82 -45.92
N GLN A 278 -14.85 -3.21 -45.18
CA GLN A 278 -14.95 -3.86 -43.88
C GLN A 278 -14.70 -2.85 -42.78
N ASN A 279 -15.62 -2.77 -41.81
CA ASN A 279 -15.47 -1.90 -40.64
C ASN A 279 -14.67 -2.54 -39.51
N VAL A 280 -14.61 -3.88 -39.47
CA VAL A 280 -13.91 -4.67 -38.47
C VAL A 280 -13.19 -5.83 -39.16
N VAL A 281 -11.94 -6.06 -38.78
CA VAL A 281 -11.09 -7.14 -39.28
C VAL A 281 -10.29 -7.76 -38.14
N SER A 282 -9.76 -8.96 -38.38
CA SER A 282 -8.69 -9.56 -37.58
C SER A 282 -7.34 -9.02 -38.08
N LEU A 283 -6.64 -8.27 -37.24
CA LEU A 283 -5.26 -7.87 -37.48
C LEU A 283 -4.32 -8.93 -36.90
N ALA A 284 -3.38 -9.44 -37.70
CA ALA A 284 -2.33 -10.34 -37.26
C ALA A 284 -0.95 -9.70 -37.44
N ILE A 285 -0.08 -9.90 -36.46
CA ILE A 285 1.29 -9.41 -36.40
C ILE A 285 2.20 -10.58 -36.05
N GLU A 286 3.22 -10.82 -36.87
CA GLU A 286 4.25 -11.81 -36.55
C GLU A 286 5.25 -11.22 -35.57
N VAL A 287 5.46 -11.90 -34.44
CA VAL A 287 6.41 -11.50 -33.40
C VAL A 287 7.68 -12.33 -33.57
N PRO A 288 8.85 -11.73 -33.86
CA PRO A 288 10.09 -12.48 -33.98
C PRO A 288 10.52 -13.08 -32.63
N PRO A 289 11.19 -14.25 -32.61
CA PRO A 289 11.64 -14.89 -31.36
C PRO A 289 12.59 -14.05 -30.50
N THR A 290 13.33 -13.11 -31.10
CA THR A 290 14.26 -12.21 -30.42
C THR A 290 13.70 -10.80 -30.22
N TYR A 291 12.40 -10.61 -30.39
CA TYR A 291 11.70 -9.38 -30.03
C TYR A 291 11.95 -9.02 -28.55
N PRO A 292 12.20 -7.74 -28.19
CA PRO A 292 12.20 -6.52 -29.02
C PRO A 292 13.56 -6.17 -29.65
N MET A 293 14.55 -7.06 -29.56
CA MET A 293 15.84 -6.83 -30.22
C MET A 293 15.72 -6.98 -31.73
N ALA A 294 14.85 -7.87 -32.20
CA ALA A 294 14.43 -7.94 -33.59
C ALA A 294 13.17 -7.11 -33.85
N GLN A 295 13.12 -6.55 -35.07
CA GLN A 295 12.03 -5.73 -35.56
C GLN A 295 10.78 -6.57 -35.85
N ILE A 296 9.61 -6.09 -35.40
CA ILE A 296 8.32 -6.50 -35.96
C ILE A 296 8.17 -5.85 -37.34
N ASP A 297 7.83 -6.65 -38.35
CA ASP A 297 7.71 -6.19 -39.72
C ASP A 297 6.37 -6.62 -40.33
N MET A 298 5.83 -5.79 -41.23
CA MET A 298 4.55 -6.03 -41.90
C MET A 298 3.35 -6.15 -40.95
N PHE A 299 2.16 -6.37 -41.52
CA PHE A 299 0.97 -6.82 -40.79
C PHE A 299 0.03 -7.56 -41.74
N TYR A 300 -0.98 -8.24 -41.20
CA TYR A 300 -1.86 -9.08 -41.99
C TYR A 300 -3.33 -8.88 -41.59
N LEU A 301 -4.25 -8.85 -42.55
CA LEU A 301 -5.67 -8.59 -42.31
C LEU A 301 -6.55 -9.76 -42.77
N PHE A 302 -7.56 -10.09 -41.97
CA PHE A 302 -8.65 -10.98 -42.38
C PHE A 302 -10.02 -10.45 -41.91
N PRO A 303 -11.02 -10.27 -42.78
CA PRO A 303 -10.94 -10.34 -44.23
C PRO A 303 -9.94 -9.33 -44.83
N ALA A 304 -9.60 -9.49 -46.11
CA ALA A 304 -8.73 -8.56 -46.82
C ALA A 304 -9.29 -7.13 -46.80
N GLY A 305 -8.42 -6.14 -46.59
CA GLY A 305 -8.79 -4.73 -46.53
C GLY A 305 -9.00 -4.17 -47.92
N LEU A 306 -10.25 -3.93 -48.31
CA LEU A 306 -10.61 -3.38 -49.63
C LEU A 306 -11.23 -2.00 -49.48
N LEU A 307 -10.80 -1.04 -50.29
CA LEU A 307 -11.39 0.30 -50.33
C LEU A 307 -12.80 0.26 -50.93
N SER A 308 -13.71 1.08 -50.41
CA SER A 308 -15.07 1.22 -50.94
C SER A 308 -15.11 1.78 -52.36
N THR A 309 -14.04 2.43 -52.80
CA THR A 309 -13.84 2.93 -54.17
C THR A 309 -13.47 1.82 -55.16
N GLY A 310 -13.07 0.64 -54.69
CA GLY A 310 -12.57 -0.47 -55.52
C GLY A 310 -11.14 -0.28 -56.03
N VAL A 311 -10.45 0.79 -55.62
CA VAL A 311 -9.04 1.02 -55.99
C VAL A 311 -8.16 -0.05 -55.31
N PRO A 312 -7.29 -0.75 -56.05
CA PRO A 312 -6.39 -1.74 -55.47
C PRO A 312 -5.31 -1.07 -54.61
N ILE A 313 -5.00 -1.68 -53.47
CA ILE A 313 -3.98 -1.18 -52.55
C ILE A 313 -2.64 -1.84 -52.88
N PRO A 314 -1.57 -1.07 -53.16
CA PRO A 314 -0.30 -1.63 -53.58
C PRO A 314 0.39 -2.42 -52.45
N ALA A 315 1.15 -3.45 -52.86
CA ALA A 315 1.94 -4.30 -51.96
C ALA A 315 1.07 -5.06 -50.94
N THR A 316 -0.08 -5.55 -51.42
CA THR A 316 -1.06 -6.35 -50.67
C THR A 316 -1.47 -7.64 -51.38
N GLU A 317 -0.68 -8.08 -52.38
CA GLU A 317 -0.99 -9.21 -53.27
C GLU A 317 -0.63 -10.58 -52.65
N ALA A 318 0.15 -10.58 -51.57
CA ALA A 318 0.56 -11.80 -50.87
C ALA A 318 -0.40 -12.14 -49.72
N SER A 319 -0.45 -13.41 -49.32
CA SER A 319 -1.26 -13.89 -48.21
C SER A 319 -0.53 -14.89 -47.33
N GLU A 320 -0.98 -15.04 -46.09
CA GLU A 320 -0.49 -16.02 -45.12
C GLU A 320 -1.66 -16.79 -44.51
N MET A 321 -1.46 -18.08 -44.23
CA MET A 321 -2.47 -18.91 -43.57
C MET A 321 -2.26 -18.86 -42.05
N ILE A 322 -3.22 -18.30 -41.32
CA ILE A 322 -3.17 -18.15 -39.86
C ILE A 322 -4.50 -18.63 -39.29
N GLN A 323 -4.47 -19.61 -38.37
CA GLN A 323 -5.67 -20.31 -37.86
C GLN A 323 -6.61 -20.81 -38.97
N GLY A 324 -6.05 -21.31 -40.07
CA GLY A 324 -6.82 -21.77 -41.23
C GLY A 324 -7.52 -20.66 -42.03
N LYS A 325 -7.29 -19.39 -41.71
CA LYS A 325 -7.83 -18.22 -42.45
C LYS A 325 -6.72 -17.57 -43.27
N GLN A 326 -7.05 -17.25 -44.52
CA GLN A 326 -6.13 -16.60 -45.44
C GLN A 326 -6.07 -15.09 -45.15
N HIS A 327 -5.06 -14.65 -44.42
CA HIS A 327 -4.85 -13.24 -44.12
C HIS A 327 -4.06 -12.56 -45.25
N GLN A 328 -4.54 -11.41 -45.71
CA GLN A 328 -3.85 -10.57 -46.70
C GLN A 328 -2.65 -9.89 -46.04
N ARG A 329 -1.46 -10.02 -46.62
CA ARG A 329 -0.22 -9.42 -46.10
C ARG A 329 -0.07 -7.98 -46.59
N TRP A 330 0.31 -7.09 -45.69
CA TRP A 330 0.63 -5.70 -45.98
C TRP A 330 2.12 -5.44 -45.78
N SER A 331 2.85 -5.32 -46.89
CA SER A 331 4.30 -5.08 -46.87
C SER A 331 4.60 -3.61 -46.60
N ARG A 332 4.55 -3.21 -45.32
CA ARG A 332 4.86 -1.85 -44.85
C ARG A 332 6.08 -1.92 -43.94
N HIS A 333 7.22 -1.48 -44.49
CA HIS A 333 8.52 -1.55 -43.82
C HIS A 333 8.90 -0.23 -43.18
N ARG A 334 9.57 -0.31 -42.04
CA ARG A 334 10.24 0.84 -41.41
C ARG A 334 11.46 1.25 -42.22
N SER A 335 11.60 2.54 -42.51
CA SER A 335 12.73 3.07 -43.29
C SER A 335 13.11 4.49 -42.87
N GLY A 336 14.34 4.91 -43.20
CA GLY A 336 14.84 6.26 -42.93
C GLY A 336 14.84 6.61 -41.45
N ARG A 337 14.09 7.64 -41.05
CA ARG A 337 14.00 8.09 -39.64
C ARG A 337 13.09 7.21 -38.76
N SER A 338 12.40 6.22 -39.34
CA SER A 338 11.45 5.34 -38.64
C SER A 338 11.99 3.93 -38.36
N VAL A 339 13.28 3.70 -38.60
CA VAL A 339 13.97 2.41 -38.38
C VAL A 339 13.74 1.93 -36.94
N TRP A 340 13.51 0.62 -36.79
CA TRP A 340 13.33 -0.03 -35.49
C TRP A 340 14.54 0.21 -34.58
N ARG A 341 14.27 0.63 -33.35
CA ARG A 341 15.26 0.82 -32.30
C ARG A 341 15.17 -0.37 -31.34
N PRO A 342 16.14 -1.30 -31.37
CA PRO A 342 16.16 -2.47 -30.50
C PRO A 342 16.01 -2.09 -29.02
N GLY A 343 15.10 -2.75 -28.31
CA GLY A 343 14.83 -2.51 -26.89
C GLY A 343 14.08 -1.22 -26.57
N VAL A 344 13.73 -0.40 -27.58
CA VAL A 344 12.95 0.85 -27.42
C VAL A 344 11.60 0.76 -28.12
N ASP A 345 11.58 0.33 -29.38
CA ASP A 345 10.34 0.13 -30.12
C ASP A 345 9.68 -1.20 -29.73
N ASN A 346 8.35 -1.26 -29.84
CA ASN A 346 7.54 -2.33 -29.28
C ASN A 346 6.23 -2.54 -30.07
N VAL A 347 5.29 -3.35 -29.56
CA VAL A 347 4.02 -3.66 -30.24
C VAL A 347 3.20 -2.38 -30.43
N MET A 348 3.16 -1.50 -29.43
CA MET A 348 2.44 -0.22 -29.51
C MET A 348 2.97 0.65 -30.65
N THR A 349 4.30 0.80 -30.76
CA THR A 349 4.87 1.60 -31.86
C THR A 349 4.70 0.94 -33.22
N HIS A 350 4.52 -0.38 -33.28
CA HIS A 350 4.16 -1.10 -34.51
C HIS A 350 2.70 -0.92 -34.89
N ILE A 351 1.77 -1.00 -33.95
CA ILE A 351 0.35 -0.73 -34.20
C ILE A 351 0.15 0.71 -34.69
N ALA A 352 0.90 1.69 -34.18
CA ALA A 352 0.89 3.05 -34.72
C ALA A 352 1.33 3.13 -36.20
N LEU A 353 2.25 2.26 -36.63
CA LEU A 353 2.63 2.13 -38.05
C LEU A 353 1.48 1.52 -38.86
N VAL A 354 0.81 0.49 -38.33
CA VAL A 354 -0.38 -0.11 -38.96
C VAL A 354 -1.48 0.94 -39.16
N GLU A 355 -1.81 1.68 -38.10
CA GLU A 355 -2.80 2.76 -38.14
C GLU A 355 -2.45 3.82 -39.19
N SER A 356 -1.19 4.28 -39.21
CA SER A 356 -0.74 5.26 -40.21
C SER A 356 -0.80 4.70 -41.64
N ALA A 357 -0.50 3.43 -41.84
CA ALA A 357 -0.57 2.80 -43.15
C ALA A 357 -2.02 2.68 -43.64
N LEU A 358 -2.94 2.26 -42.77
CA LEU A 358 -4.35 2.12 -43.11
C LEU A 358 -5.02 3.47 -43.39
N MET A 359 -4.72 4.48 -42.58
CA MET A 359 -5.25 5.85 -42.76
C MET A 359 -4.79 6.49 -44.07
N LYS A 360 -3.58 6.18 -44.54
CA LYS A 360 -3.02 6.76 -45.77
C LYS A 360 -3.82 6.38 -47.02
N GLU A 361 -4.40 5.18 -47.07
CA GLU A 361 -5.11 4.69 -48.26
C GLU A 361 -6.54 5.23 -48.39
N VAL A 362 -7.07 5.90 -47.35
CA VAL A 362 -8.42 6.50 -47.33
C VAL A 362 -8.40 8.03 -47.38
N GLN A 363 -7.24 8.63 -47.58
CA GLN A 363 -7.05 10.08 -47.70
C GLN A 363 -7.20 10.59 -49.14
#